data_AF-A0A918D5S9-F1
#
_entry.id   AF-A0A918D5S9-F1
#
_cell.length_a   1.000
_cell.length_b   1.000
_cell.length_c   1.000
_cell.angle_alpha   90.00
_cell.angle_beta   90.00
_cell.angle_gamma   90.00
#
_symmetry.space_group_name_H-M   'P 1'
#
loop_
_entity.id
_entity.type
_entity.pdbx_description
1 polymer ?
#
loop_
_entity_poly.entity_id
_entity_poly.type
_entity_poly.pdbx_seq_one_letter_code
_entity_poly.pdbx_strand_id
1 'polypeptide(L)'
;MAETRLSPTGRQAPSKASPDGAPAQWHPDEAPAQWHRVLTLLADISLFIGTRPLWAQAASHRLVVAAIVSLCYASILVTGVLTLVVRRGRTLARLDLCVLVTAVTLAVCGFVMYHSGSDESVLTTQAAHEFLAGHQVYGRPWPWLFGHGVALTATMNGGYDYTYGYPPLTLMLTAPLLWIGHGPAAAITVSAGALILGAIVMWRMLPVQWRSAATLVCLGFGLLPAYARLGYPAIVACALLIPVVTGWPRMGGGGRGDWLRAACLGAACAAQQLPWFLTPFLLAGVYALRRGELGPRAAAVAVGRIVGVAATTWLLINAYFIVSEPRSWISGIALPLTQKANIHGQGLVGLALYFTDGSDRLTWYSHASLLLAVGLLGLFVLFVRRLGPAATVLPWCAFYVATRSQDGYYLMMTPLWLAAAVTAPWQSFTTAWQPRPAFLRGRHKRGARVAAAALLLAPTAAAVTLAVTGTPPLRMDVVGARRATGAVTELTVRVTNLGGTALAPHFTLTTGQGMSRYWSIAAGPATLPGHGSASYRLLPPDGRFTLPKAGTRIRVRAVSATPMTLSSKDVHLSQLSP
;
A
#
# COMPACT_ATOMS: atom_id res chain seq x y z
N MET A 1 -58.87 20.20 40.59
CA MET A 1 -58.82 21.62 40.21
C MET A 1 -58.06 21.69 38.88
N ALA A 2 -58.62 21.38 37.71
CA ALA A 2 -59.89 21.75 37.09
C ALA A 2 -60.09 23.27 37.04
N GLU A 3 -59.61 23.90 35.96
CA GLU A 3 -60.46 24.81 35.18
C GLU A 3 -59.91 25.02 33.76
N THR A 4 -60.76 24.63 32.83
CA THR A 4 -60.73 24.83 31.38
C THR A 4 -61.23 26.23 31.06
N ARG A 5 -60.62 26.96 30.11
CA ARG A 5 -61.34 27.99 29.31
C ARG A 5 -60.59 28.39 28.02
N LEU A 6 -61.20 27.96 26.91
CA LEU A 6 -61.52 28.69 25.66
C LEU A 6 -60.43 29.45 24.88
N SER A 7 -60.15 28.94 23.68
CA SER A 7 -59.65 29.67 22.52
C SER A 7 -60.74 30.54 21.85
N PRO A 8 -60.34 31.59 21.12
CA PRO A 8 -61.04 32.00 19.92
C PRO A 8 -60.15 31.90 18.67
N THR A 9 -60.78 31.41 17.62
CA THR A 9 -60.35 31.27 16.23
C THR A 9 -60.18 32.63 15.55
N GLY A 10 -58.98 32.93 15.06
CA GLY A 10 -58.71 34.04 14.15
C GLY A 10 -58.32 33.54 12.77
N ARG A 11 -59.26 33.60 11.81
CA ARG A 11 -59.00 33.48 10.36
C ARG A 11 -58.10 34.65 9.93
N GLN A 12 -56.90 34.37 9.41
CA GLN A 12 -56.16 35.31 8.57
C GLN A 12 -56.26 34.86 7.11
N ALA A 13 -56.82 35.75 6.29
CA ALA A 13 -56.85 35.66 4.83
C ALA A 13 -55.47 35.99 4.22
N PRO A 14 -55.17 35.50 3.01
CA PRO A 14 -53.87 35.69 2.36
C PRO A 14 -53.72 37.14 1.86
N SER A 15 -52.73 37.86 2.40
CA SER A 15 -52.34 39.18 1.90
C SER A 15 -51.64 39.06 0.55
N LYS A 16 -52.11 39.90 -0.38
CA LYS A 16 -51.63 40.10 -1.74
C LYS A 16 -50.14 40.45 -1.81
N ALA A 17 -49.55 40.03 -2.93
CA ALA A 17 -48.20 40.34 -3.39
C ALA A 17 -47.88 41.83 -3.39
N SER A 18 -46.73 42.19 -2.83
CA SER A 18 -46.01 43.42 -3.14
C SER A 18 -44.96 43.15 -4.21
N PRO A 19 -44.90 43.93 -5.30
CA PRO A 19 -43.84 43.85 -6.30
C PRO A 19 -42.75 44.87 -5.95
N ASP A 20 -42.03 44.62 -4.86
CA ASP A 20 -40.82 45.39 -4.53
C ASP A 20 -39.63 44.45 -4.52
N GLY A 21 -38.76 44.62 -5.51
CA GLY A 21 -37.50 43.90 -5.67
C GLY A 21 -36.53 44.24 -4.54
N ALA A 22 -36.72 43.61 -3.38
CA ALA A 22 -35.68 43.52 -2.38
C ALA A 22 -34.51 42.69 -2.99
N PRO A 23 -33.26 43.17 -2.91
CA PRO A 23 -32.12 42.36 -3.34
C PRO A 23 -32.15 41.05 -2.58
N ALA A 24 -32.13 39.92 -3.31
CA ALA A 24 -32.17 38.58 -2.75
C ALA A 24 -31.24 38.50 -1.53
N GLN A 25 -31.80 38.37 -0.33
CA GLN A 25 -31.05 38.22 0.90
C GLN A 25 -30.11 37.03 0.74
N TRP A 26 -28.81 37.31 0.72
CA TRP A 26 -27.77 36.30 0.63
C TRP A 26 -27.81 35.45 1.89
N HIS A 27 -28.34 34.23 1.79
CA HIS A 27 -28.26 33.25 2.86
C HIS A 27 -26.80 32.76 2.96
N PRO A 28 -26.12 33.00 4.10
CA PRO A 28 -24.73 32.55 4.31
C PRO A 28 -24.55 31.04 4.10
N ASP A 29 -25.62 30.27 4.25
CA ASP A 29 -25.65 28.81 4.07
C ASP A 29 -25.55 28.34 2.60
N GLU A 30 -25.63 29.24 1.60
CA GLU A 30 -25.44 28.87 0.19
C GLU A 30 -23.97 28.96 -0.28
N ALA A 31 -23.14 29.71 0.45
CA ALA A 31 -21.74 29.92 0.07
C ALA A 31 -20.89 28.67 0.35
N PRO A 32 -20.03 28.22 -0.59
CA PRO A 32 -19.15 27.10 -0.33
C PRO A 32 -18.19 27.41 0.81
N ALA A 33 -18.02 26.45 1.72
CA ALA A 33 -17.01 26.54 2.77
C ALA A 33 -15.61 26.69 2.15
N GLN A 34 -14.76 27.54 2.73
CA GLN A 34 -13.44 27.86 2.15
C GLN A 34 -12.56 26.62 1.96
N TRP A 35 -12.60 25.69 2.90
CA TRP A 35 -11.82 24.46 2.80
C TRP A 35 -12.30 23.54 1.66
N HIS A 36 -13.59 23.57 1.26
CA HIS A 36 -14.08 22.83 0.08
C HIS A 36 -13.40 23.36 -1.17
N ARG A 37 -13.31 24.69 -1.32
CA ARG A 37 -12.55 25.31 -2.43
C ARG A 37 -11.08 24.90 -2.43
N VAL A 38 -10.45 24.91 -1.25
CA VAL A 38 -9.05 24.51 -1.10
C VAL A 38 -8.85 23.07 -1.56
N LEU A 39 -9.73 22.13 -1.18
CA LEU A 39 -9.62 20.74 -1.61
C LEU A 39 -9.81 20.57 -3.12
N THR A 40 -10.77 21.27 -3.72
CA THR A 40 -10.99 21.24 -5.17
C THR A 40 -9.80 21.84 -5.92
N LEU A 41 -9.25 22.95 -5.44
CA LEU A 41 -8.05 23.57 -6.01
C LEU A 41 -6.82 22.67 -5.85
N LEU A 42 -6.64 22.00 -4.70
CA LEU A 42 -5.55 21.04 -4.50
C LEU A 42 -5.67 19.84 -5.44
N ALA A 43 -6.90 19.37 -5.69
CA ALA A 43 -7.16 18.35 -6.70
C ALA A 43 -6.72 18.83 -8.10
N ASP A 44 -7.12 20.03 -8.52
CA ASP A 44 -6.67 20.63 -9.78
C ASP A 44 -5.14 20.76 -9.86
N ILE A 45 -4.49 21.29 -8.82
CA ILE A 45 -3.02 21.44 -8.75
C ILE A 45 -2.33 20.08 -8.90
N SER A 46 -2.83 19.05 -8.21
CA SER A 46 -2.24 17.72 -8.28
C SER A 46 -2.29 17.12 -9.69
N LEU A 47 -3.42 17.29 -10.39
CA LEU A 47 -3.57 16.88 -11.77
C LEU A 47 -2.63 17.69 -12.68
N PHE A 48 -2.54 19.00 -12.46
CA PHE A 48 -1.69 19.89 -13.25
C PHE A 48 -0.22 19.46 -13.21
N ILE A 49 0.29 19.13 -12.01
CA ILE A 49 1.67 18.65 -11.80
C ILE A 49 1.89 17.32 -12.56
N GLY A 50 0.95 16.39 -12.46
CA GLY A 50 1.07 15.05 -13.06
C GLY A 50 0.90 15.01 -14.59
N THR A 51 0.34 16.05 -15.20
CA THR A 51 -0.06 16.02 -16.63
C THR A 51 1.13 16.19 -17.59
N ARG A 52 2.18 16.93 -17.19
CA ARG A 52 3.30 17.29 -18.09
C ARG A 52 4.06 16.08 -18.63
N PRO A 53 4.51 15.11 -17.81
CA PRO A 53 5.26 13.96 -18.33
C PRO A 53 4.43 13.13 -19.29
N LEU A 54 3.13 12.95 -19.00
CA LEU A 54 2.19 12.22 -19.85
C LEU A 54 2.01 12.90 -21.21
N TRP A 55 1.83 14.23 -21.22
CA TRP A 55 1.71 14.99 -22.46
C TRP A 55 2.98 14.91 -23.31
N ALA A 56 4.15 15.11 -22.70
CA ALA A 56 5.43 15.07 -23.42
C ALA A 56 5.66 13.70 -24.07
N GLN A 57 5.34 12.62 -23.36
CA GLN A 57 5.39 11.27 -23.90
C GLN A 57 4.39 11.12 -25.06
N ALA A 58 3.12 11.48 -24.86
CA ALA A 58 2.08 11.35 -25.87
C ALA A 58 2.36 12.16 -27.15
N ALA A 59 2.90 13.37 -27.03
CA ALA A 59 3.19 14.24 -28.17
C ALA A 59 4.22 13.62 -29.13
N SER A 60 5.11 12.76 -28.63
CA SER A 60 6.17 12.15 -29.45
C SER A 60 5.71 10.98 -30.33
N HIS A 61 4.61 10.28 -30.01
CA HIS A 61 4.17 9.09 -30.76
C HIS A 61 2.67 8.78 -30.75
N ARG A 62 1.83 9.55 -30.04
CA ARG A 62 0.37 9.36 -29.93
C ARG A 62 -0.36 10.70 -29.90
N LEU A 63 -0.40 11.40 -31.04
CA LEU A 63 -0.94 12.76 -31.16
C LEU A 63 -2.40 12.90 -30.66
N VAL A 64 -3.26 11.90 -30.90
CA VAL A 64 -4.65 11.92 -30.39
C VAL A 64 -4.67 11.95 -28.85
N VAL A 65 -3.83 11.17 -28.19
CA VAL A 65 -3.72 11.17 -26.73
C VAL A 65 -3.16 12.50 -26.25
N ALA A 66 -2.16 13.07 -26.93
CA ALA A 66 -1.63 14.39 -26.62
C ALA A 66 -2.71 15.49 -26.73
N ALA A 67 -3.56 15.45 -27.76
CA ALA A 67 -4.67 16.40 -27.91
C ALA A 67 -5.68 16.28 -26.76
N ILE A 68 -6.06 15.06 -26.37
CA ILE A 68 -6.94 14.82 -25.21
C ILE A 68 -6.30 15.37 -23.93
N VAL A 69 -5.00 15.12 -23.71
CA VAL A 69 -4.27 15.63 -22.55
C VAL A 69 -4.19 17.16 -22.56
N SER A 70 -4.06 17.80 -23.73
CA SER A 70 -4.15 19.26 -23.87
C SER A 70 -5.54 19.80 -23.52
N LEU A 71 -6.62 19.10 -23.88
CA LEU A 71 -7.97 19.46 -23.44
C LEU A 71 -8.13 19.32 -21.91
N CYS A 72 -7.55 18.27 -21.32
CA CYS A 72 -7.50 18.13 -19.86
C CYS A 72 -6.74 19.29 -19.19
N TYR A 73 -5.64 19.77 -19.80
CA TYR A 73 -4.93 20.96 -19.34
C TYR A 73 -5.82 22.20 -19.29
N ALA A 74 -6.57 22.45 -20.38
CA ALA A 74 -7.52 23.56 -20.43
C ALA A 74 -8.62 23.41 -19.37
N SER A 75 -9.16 22.20 -19.21
CA SER A 75 -10.14 21.87 -18.17
C SER A 75 -9.62 22.23 -16.77
N ILE A 76 -8.41 21.80 -16.41
CA ILE A 76 -7.78 22.07 -15.10
C ILE A 76 -7.62 23.57 -14.83
N LEU A 77 -7.19 24.35 -15.84
CA LEU A 77 -7.04 25.79 -15.68
C LEU A 77 -8.40 26.48 -15.47
N VAL A 78 -9.41 26.07 -16.25
CA VAL A 78 -10.77 26.60 -16.13
C VAL A 78 -11.38 26.22 -14.77
N THR A 79 -11.29 24.96 -14.35
CA THR A 79 -11.80 24.50 -13.05
C THR A 79 -11.06 25.16 -11.89
N GLY A 80 -9.74 25.39 -12.01
CA GLY A 80 -8.95 26.11 -11.02
C GLY A 80 -9.43 27.55 -10.81
N VAL A 81 -9.67 28.30 -11.89
CA VAL A 81 -10.24 29.66 -11.82
C VAL A 81 -11.67 29.61 -11.26
N LEU A 82 -12.53 28.73 -11.78
CA LEU A 82 -13.93 28.64 -11.37
C LEU A 82 -14.08 28.27 -9.90
N THR A 83 -13.22 27.39 -9.37
CA THR A 83 -13.19 27.01 -7.95
C THR A 83 -13.01 28.22 -7.03
N LEU A 84 -12.24 29.23 -7.46
CA LEU A 84 -12.00 30.44 -6.70
C LEU A 84 -13.16 31.45 -6.78
N VAL A 85 -13.85 31.54 -7.92
CA VAL A 85 -14.85 32.61 -8.16
C VAL A 85 -16.30 32.18 -7.92
N VAL A 86 -16.61 30.89 -7.99
CA VAL A 86 -17.99 30.39 -7.87
C VAL A 86 -18.57 30.75 -6.51
N ARG A 87 -19.79 31.30 -6.46
CA ARG A 87 -20.40 31.76 -5.20
C ARG A 87 -21.32 30.74 -4.50
N ARG A 88 -21.68 29.64 -5.17
CA ARG A 88 -22.67 28.66 -4.69
C ARG A 88 -22.06 27.28 -4.48
N GLY A 89 -22.34 26.65 -3.34
CA GLY A 89 -21.85 25.31 -2.99
C GLY A 89 -22.24 24.24 -4.02
N ARG A 90 -23.46 24.29 -4.57
CA ARG A 90 -23.94 23.36 -5.60
C ARG A 90 -23.12 23.44 -6.90
N THR A 91 -22.69 24.64 -7.28
CA THR A 91 -21.87 24.84 -8.49
C THR A 91 -20.46 24.32 -8.24
N LEU A 92 -19.89 24.53 -7.05
CA LEU A 92 -18.59 23.95 -6.68
C LEU A 92 -18.64 22.40 -6.69
N ALA A 93 -19.72 21.80 -6.19
CA ALA A 93 -19.93 20.36 -6.27
C ALA A 93 -20.02 19.82 -7.71
N ARG A 94 -20.50 20.63 -8.67
CA ARG A 94 -20.47 20.28 -10.10
C ARG A 94 -19.06 20.41 -10.68
N LEU A 95 -18.28 21.39 -10.23
CA LEU A 95 -16.87 21.48 -10.58
C LEU A 95 -16.09 20.26 -10.10
N ASP A 96 -16.35 19.76 -8.88
CA ASP A 96 -15.72 18.52 -8.39
C ASP A 96 -15.95 17.32 -9.32
N LEU A 97 -17.10 17.26 -9.99
CA LEU A 97 -17.39 16.23 -10.98
C LEU A 97 -16.55 16.44 -12.26
N CYS A 98 -16.43 17.67 -12.75
CA CYS A 98 -15.52 18.01 -13.86
C CYS A 98 -14.07 17.63 -13.54
N VAL A 99 -13.60 17.92 -12.32
CA VAL A 99 -12.25 17.53 -11.86
C VAL A 99 -12.10 16.01 -11.83
N LEU A 100 -13.08 15.27 -11.33
CA LEU A 100 -13.07 13.80 -11.37
C LEU A 100 -13.03 13.25 -12.79
N VAL A 101 -13.88 13.74 -13.70
CA VAL A 101 -13.92 13.30 -15.10
C VAL A 101 -12.59 13.59 -15.79
N THR A 102 -11.99 14.76 -15.53
CA THR A 102 -10.66 15.12 -16.04
C THR A 102 -9.59 14.17 -15.51
N ALA A 103 -9.61 13.85 -14.22
CA ALA A 103 -8.67 12.91 -13.60
C ALA A 103 -8.80 11.48 -14.15
N VAL A 104 -10.04 11.00 -14.35
CA VAL A 104 -10.29 9.68 -14.95
C VAL A 104 -9.79 9.64 -16.39
N THR A 105 -10.03 10.71 -17.16
CA THR A 105 -9.53 10.83 -18.54
C THR A 105 -8.00 10.78 -18.58
N LEU A 106 -7.32 11.50 -17.69
CA LEU A 106 -5.86 11.46 -17.56
C LEU A 106 -5.35 10.08 -17.13
N ALA A 107 -6.04 9.39 -16.23
CA ALA A 107 -5.69 8.03 -15.81
C ALA A 107 -5.81 7.02 -16.97
N VAL A 108 -6.87 7.13 -17.79
CA VAL A 108 -7.06 6.32 -19.00
C VAL A 108 -6.00 6.65 -20.04
N CYS A 109 -5.69 7.92 -20.28
CA CYS A 109 -4.58 8.32 -21.16
C CYS A 109 -3.26 7.74 -20.67
N GLY A 110 -2.99 7.81 -19.35
CA GLY A 110 -1.82 7.20 -18.74
C GLY A 110 -1.76 5.69 -18.94
N PHE A 111 -2.90 4.99 -18.82
CA PHE A 111 -2.99 3.56 -19.12
C PHE A 111 -2.62 3.26 -20.58
N VAL A 112 -3.17 4.02 -21.54
CA VAL A 112 -2.86 3.87 -22.97
C VAL A 112 -1.38 4.13 -23.27
N MET A 113 -0.75 5.06 -22.56
CA MET A 113 0.66 5.43 -22.80
C MET A 113 1.67 4.52 -22.10
N TYR A 114 1.32 3.93 -20.96
CA TYR A 114 2.26 3.25 -20.07
C TYR A 114 1.75 1.87 -19.60
N HIS A 115 1.43 0.97 -20.54
CA HIS A 115 0.88 -0.37 -20.26
C HIS A 115 1.93 -1.50 -20.31
N SER A 116 3.21 -1.22 -20.06
CA SER A 116 4.26 -2.26 -20.07
C SER A 116 4.18 -3.22 -18.88
N GLY A 117 3.47 -2.84 -17.82
CA GLY A 117 3.30 -3.65 -16.61
C GLY A 117 4.56 -3.77 -15.75
N SER A 118 4.45 -4.54 -14.67
CA SER A 118 5.57 -5.06 -13.88
C SER A 118 5.55 -6.59 -13.79
N ASP A 119 6.49 -7.15 -13.06
CA ASP A 119 6.50 -8.55 -12.62
C ASP A 119 5.14 -9.00 -12.08
N GLU A 120 4.50 -8.19 -11.24
CA GLU A 120 3.17 -8.47 -10.68
C GLU A 120 2.11 -8.70 -11.76
N SER A 121 2.04 -7.82 -12.75
CA SER A 121 1.07 -7.94 -13.85
C SER A 121 1.37 -9.13 -14.76
N VAL A 122 2.64 -9.44 -14.99
CA VAL A 122 3.07 -10.55 -15.85
C VAL A 122 2.77 -11.88 -15.15
N LEU A 123 3.11 -12.02 -13.87
CA LEU A 123 2.77 -13.18 -13.07
C LEU A 123 1.27 -13.36 -12.91
N THR A 124 0.51 -12.28 -12.71
CA THR A 124 -0.97 -12.34 -12.60
C THR A 124 -1.60 -12.80 -13.92
N THR A 125 -1.12 -12.30 -15.06
CA THR A 125 -1.62 -12.71 -16.37
C THR A 125 -1.26 -14.17 -16.66
N GLN A 126 -0.03 -14.60 -16.36
CA GLN A 126 0.35 -16.01 -16.51
C GLN A 126 -0.51 -16.92 -15.62
N ALA A 127 -0.70 -16.55 -14.35
CA ALA A 127 -1.54 -17.29 -13.43
C ALA A 127 -2.99 -17.42 -13.94
N ALA A 128 -3.53 -16.37 -14.57
CA ALA A 128 -4.85 -16.40 -15.19
C ALA A 128 -4.91 -17.33 -16.41
N HIS A 129 -3.86 -17.38 -17.26
CA HIS A 129 -3.77 -18.34 -18.35
C HIS A 129 -3.73 -19.78 -17.84
N GLU A 130 -2.90 -20.08 -16.85
CA GLU A 130 -2.81 -21.42 -16.26
C GLU A 130 -4.12 -21.83 -15.58
N PHE A 131 -4.78 -20.89 -14.89
CA PHE A 131 -6.10 -21.12 -14.30
C PHE A 131 -7.14 -21.52 -15.36
N LEU A 132 -7.25 -20.80 -16.48
CA LEU A 132 -8.18 -21.15 -17.56
C LEU A 132 -7.82 -22.45 -18.26
N ALA A 133 -6.53 -22.79 -18.34
CA ALA A 133 -6.06 -24.07 -18.88
C ALA A 133 -6.31 -25.25 -17.92
N GLY A 134 -6.81 -25.01 -16.69
CA GLY A 134 -6.98 -26.04 -15.67
C GLY A 134 -5.66 -26.55 -15.10
N HIS A 135 -4.57 -25.81 -15.28
CA HIS A 135 -3.25 -26.15 -14.76
C HIS A 135 -3.03 -25.58 -13.36
N GLN A 136 -2.03 -26.14 -12.68
CA GLN A 136 -1.59 -25.66 -11.37
C GLN A 136 -1.05 -24.23 -11.44
N VAL A 137 -1.54 -23.36 -10.56
CA VAL A 137 -1.13 -21.95 -10.45
C VAL A 137 -0.07 -21.76 -9.36
N TYR A 138 -0.34 -22.25 -8.15
CA TYR A 138 0.50 -21.97 -7.01
C TYR A 138 1.68 -22.94 -6.91
N GLY A 139 2.83 -22.43 -6.50
CA GLY A 139 4.08 -23.20 -6.39
C GLY A 139 4.74 -23.51 -7.74
N ARG A 140 4.17 -23.08 -8.86
CA ARG A 140 4.74 -23.25 -10.19
C ARG A 140 5.61 -22.03 -10.57
N PRO A 141 6.91 -22.22 -10.84
CA PRO A 141 7.78 -21.12 -11.26
C PRO A 141 7.70 -20.87 -12.77
N TRP A 142 7.76 -19.60 -13.16
CA TRP A 142 7.77 -19.18 -14.57
C TRP A 142 8.98 -18.28 -14.91
N PRO A 143 10.21 -18.80 -14.85
CA PRO A 143 11.43 -18.00 -15.02
C PRO A 143 11.57 -17.37 -16.41
N TRP A 144 11.00 -17.98 -17.45
CA TRP A 144 11.05 -17.47 -18.82
C TRP A 144 10.34 -16.12 -19.02
N LEU A 145 9.48 -15.72 -18.07
CA LEU A 145 8.79 -14.43 -18.11
C LEU A 145 9.74 -13.24 -17.85
N PHE A 146 10.95 -13.48 -17.33
CA PHE A 146 11.81 -12.45 -16.73
C PHE A 146 13.02 -12.02 -17.59
N GLY A 147 12.89 -12.04 -18.92
CA GLY A 147 13.95 -11.68 -19.87
C GLY A 147 13.97 -10.22 -20.38
N HIS A 148 12.85 -9.48 -20.29
CA HIS A 148 12.64 -8.22 -21.03
C HIS A 148 12.21 -7.04 -20.15
N GLY A 149 13.10 -6.54 -19.30
CA GLY A 149 12.81 -5.37 -18.45
C GLY A 149 11.81 -5.61 -17.32
N VAL A 150 11.37 -6.86 -17.14
CA VAL A 150 10.56 -7.29 -15.99
C VAL A 150 11.46 -7.41 -14.76
N ALA A 151 11.07 -6.76 -13.68
CA ALA A 151 11.82 -6.77 -12.42
C ALA A 151 11.86 -8.19 -11.82
N LEU A 152 12.91 -8.49 -11.06
CA LEU A 152 13.06 -9.76 -10.34
C LEU A 152 13.07 -9.50 -8.84
N THR A 153 12.26 -10.27 -8.10
CA THR A 153 12.33 -10.27 -6.65
C THR A 153 13.44 -11.22 -6.19
N ALA A 154 14.60 -10.67 -5.83
CA ALA A 154 15.72 -11.42 -5.28
C ALA A 154 15.39 -11.99 -3.89
N THR A 155 15.93 -13.17 -3.58
CA THR A 155 15.75 -13.86 -2.30
C THR A 155 17.09 -14.02 -1.57
N MET A 156 17.08 -14.06 -0.24
CA MET A 156 18.31 -14.08 0.59
C MET A 156 19.21 -15.31 0.37
N ASN A 157 18.72 -16.34 -0.33
CA ASN A 157 19.46 -17.55 -0.71
C ASN A 157 20.09 -17.44 -2.13
N GLY A 158 20.23 -16.23 -2.67
CA GLY A 158 20.83 -16.01 -3.99
C GLY A 158 19.95 -16.33 -5.19
N GLY A 159 18.70 -16.73 -4.93
CA GLY A 159 17.70 -17.01 -5.95
C GLY A 159 16.83 -15.81 -6.29
N TYR A 160 15.76 -16.10 -7.03
CA TYR A 160 14.70 -15.17 -7.32
C TYR A 160 13.35 -15.88 -7.21
N ASP A 161 12.32 -15.10 -6.95
CA ASP A 161 10.95 -15.58 -6.99
C ASP A 161 10.35 -15.43 -8.38
N TYR A 162 9.80 -16.54 -8.85
CA TYR A 162 9.21 -16.69 -10.17
C TYR A 162 7.76 -17.19 -10.07
N THR A 163 7.18 -17.18 -8.86
CA THR A 163 5.90 -17.80 -8.56
C THR A 163 4.82 -16.75 -8.29
N TYR A 164 3.55 -17.12 -8.47
CA TYR A 164 2.44 -16.27 -8.08
C TYR A 164 2.20 -16.33 -6.57
N GLY A 165 2.35 -15.19 -5.88
CA GLY A 165 2.32 -15.10 -4.42
C GLY A 165 1.09 -14.41 -3.81
N TYR A 166 -0.05 -14.31 -4.53
CA TYR A 166 -1.23 -13.56 -4.06
C TYR A 166 -2.48 -14.42 -3.93
N PRO A 167 -3.44 -14.02 -3.07
CA PRO A 167 -4.81 -14.52 -3.12
C PRO A 167 -5.47 -14.34 -4.51
N PRO A 168 -6.40 -15.22 -4.90
CA PRO A 168 -6.73 -15.45 -6.30
C PRO A 168 -7.72 -14.46 -6.92
N LEU A 169 -8.33 -13.53 -6.18
CA LEU A 169 -9.36 -12.66 -6.77
C LEU A 169 -8.83 -11.89 -7.99
N THR A 170 -7.62 -11.34 -7.90
CA THR A 170 -7.05 -10.53 -8.98
C THR A 170 -6.77 -11.37 -10.23
N LEU A 171 -6.26 -12.60 -10.09
CA LEU A 171 -6.06 -13.50 -11.24
C LEU A 171 -7.42 -13.93 -11.83
N MET A 172 -8.43 -14.20 -11.00
CA MET A 172 -9.77 -14.59 -11.46
C MET A 172 -10.48 -13.46 -12.21
N LEU A 173 -10.28 -12.21 -11.79
CA LEU A 173 -10.77 -11.03 -12.52
C LEU A 173 -9.98 -10.77 -13.80
N THR A 174 -8.73 -11.20 -13.87
CA THR A 174 -7.87 -11.09 -15.06
C THR A 174 -8.25 -12.11 -16.13
N ALA A 175 -8.61 -13.34 -15.72
CA ALA A 175 -8.98 -14.43 -16.62
C ALA A 175 -10.00 -14.07 -17.73
N PRO A 176 -11.17 -13.46 -17.43
CA PRO A 176 -12.13 -13.08 -18.47
C PRO A 176 -11.65 -11.93 -19.37
N LEU A 177 -10.53 -11.28 -19.04
CA LEU A 177 -9.96 -10.15 -19.78
C LEU A 177 -8.69 -10.54 -20.56
N LEU A 178 -8.31 -11.81 -20.61
CA LEU A 178 -7.12 -12.24 -21.35
C LEU A 178 -7.20 -12.00 -22.87
N TRP A 179 -8.39 -11.73 -23.40
CA TRP A 179 -8.57 -11.26 -24.78
C TRP A 179 -8.11 -9.80 -24.99
N ILE A 180 -7.93 -9.04 -23.92
CA ILE A 180 -7.47 -7.65 -23.97
C ILE A 180 -5.95 -7.63 -24.17
N GLY A 181 -5.55 -7.65 -25.44
CA GLY A 181 -4.17 -7.47 -25.86
C GLY A 181 -3.26 -8.66 -25.52
N HIS A 182 -1.96 -8.38 -25.43
CA HIS A 182 -0.92 -9.38 -25.18
C HIS A 182 -0.13 -9.01 -23.93
N GLY A 183 0.51 -10.00 -23.30
CA GLY A 183 1.33 -9.79 -22.12
C GLY A 183 0.51 -9.25 -20.94
N PRO A 184 1.02 -8.29 -20.16
CA PRO A 184 0.41 -7.89 -18.89
C PRO A 184 -0.89 -7.06 -19.00
N ALA A 185 -1.33 -6.73 -20.23
CA ALA A 185 -2.42 -5.78 -20.47
C ALA A 185 -3.72 -6.12 -19.73
N ALA A 186 -4.09 -7.40 -19.66
CA ALA A 186 -5.28 -7.86 -18.97
C ALA A 186 -5.23 -7.54 -17.46
N ALA A 187 -4.14 -7.92 -16.77
CA ALA A 187 -3.97 -7.65 -15.34
C ALA A 187 -3.92 -6.14 -15.04
N ILE A 188 -3.25 -5.37 -15.89
CA ILE A 188 -3.20 -3.91 -15.76
C ILE A 188 -4.60 -3.30 -15.93
N THR A 189 -5.41 -3.83 -16.84
CA THR A 189 -6.79 -3.37 -17.04
C THR A 189 -7.62 -3.58 -15.78
N VAL A 190 -7.47 -4.73 -15.10
CA VAL A 190 -8.15 -5.03 -13.84
C VAL A 190 -7.77 -4.00 -12.76
N SER A 191 -6.48 -3.77 -12.53
CA SER A 191 -6.02 -2.84 -11.49
C SER A 191 -6.35 -1.37 -11.81
N ALA A 192 -6.19 -0.93 -13.06
CA ALA A 192 -6.54 0.41 -13.50
C ALA A 192 -8.06 0.66 -13.40
N GLY A 193 -8.87 -0.31 -13.85
CA GLY A 193 -10.32 -0.28 -13.70
C GLY A 193 -10.75 -0.24 -12.24
N ALA A 194 -10.14 -1.07 -11.39
CA ALA A 194 -10.41 -1.08 -9.95
C ALA A 194 -10.07 0.27 -9.29
N LEU A 195 -8.96 0.91 -9.66
CA LEU A 195 -8.62 2.24 -9.14
C LEU A 195 -9.66 3.29 -9.53
N ILE A 196 -10.05 3.33 -10.81
CA ILE A 196 -11.05 4.30 -11.31
C ILE A 196 -12.39 4.08 -10.61
N LEU A 197 -12.86 2.83 -10.54
CA LEU A 197 -14.10 2.48 -9.84
C LEU A 197 -14.02 2.81 -8.35
N GLY A 198 -12.90 2.50 -7.70
CA GLY A 198 -12.63 2.85 -6.31
C GLY A 198 -12.68 4.35 -6.06
N ALA A 199 -12.07 5.16 -6.94
CA ALA A 199 -12.11 6.62 -6.88
C ALA A 199 -13.54 7.15 -7.01
N ILE A 200 -14.33 6.62 -7.95
CA ILE A 200 -15.74 7.01 -8.15
C ILE A 200 -16.60 6.62 -6.93
N VAL A 201 -16.41 5.41 -6.40
CA VAL A 201 -17.12 4.93 -5.21
C VAL A 201 -16.77 5.81 -4.01
N MET A 202 -15.49 6.11 -3.78
CA MET A 202 -15.06 7.01 -2.70
C MET A 202 -15.67 8.41 -2.88
N TRP A 203 -15.55 9.00 -4.07
CA TRP A 203 -16.14 10.30 -4.39
C TRP A 203 -17.65 10.32 -4.12
N ARG A 204 -18.37 9.24 -4.43
CA ARG A 204 -19.81 9.17 -4.18
C ARG A 204 -20.15 9.00 -2.70
N MET A 205 -19.33 8.28 -1.95
CA MET A 205 -19.56 7.96 -0.53
C MET A 205 -19.12 9.07 0.43
N LEU A 206 -18.18 9.94 0.02
CA LEU A 206 -17.78 11.09 0.81
C LEU A 206 -18.87 12.19 0.78
N PRO A 207 -18.98 12.99 1.87
CA PRO A 207 -19.81 14.19 1.85
C PRO A 207 -19.39 15.12 0.71
N VAL A 208 -20.35 15.86 0.15
CA VAL A 208 -20.17 16.68 -1.07
C VAL A 208 -18.90 17.54 -1.00
N GLN A 209 -18.70 18.19 0.13
CA GLN A 209 -17.58 19.09 0.37
C GLN A 209 -16.18 18.42 0.42
N TRP A 210 -16.11 17.09 0.52
CA TRP A 210 -14.86 16.30 0.55
C TRP A 210 -14.63 15.50 -0.74
N ARG A 211 -15.53 15.57 -1.72
CA ARG A 211 -15.49 14.69 -2.88
C ARG A 211 -14.23 14.86 -3.74
N SER A 212 -13.78 16.09 -3.93
CA SER A 212 -12.54 16.41 -4.64
C SER A 212 -11.29 15.80 -3.96
N ALA A 213 -11.32 15.60 -2.65
CA ALA A 213 -10.23 14.93 -1.95
C ALA A 213 -10.08 13.45 -2.36
N ALA A 214 -11.17 12.76 -2.72
CA ALA A 214 -11.09 11.41 -3.28
C ALA A 214 -10.36 11.42 -4.64
N THR A 215 -10.64 12.41 -5.49
CA THR A 215 -9.96 12.58 -6.77
C THR A 215 -8.47 12.86 -6.58
N LEU A 216 -8.14 13.76 -5.65
CA LEU A 216 -6.77 14.11 -5.29
C LEU A 216 -5.94 12.88 -4.86
N VAL A 217 -6.43 12.10 -3.89
CA VAL A 217 -5.63 10.99 -3.33
C VAL A 217 -5.61 9.75 -4.22
N CYS A 218 -6.68 9.46 -4.97
CA CYS A 218 -6.74 8.28 -5.82
C CYS A 218 -6.10 8.49 -7.18
N LEU A 219 -6.21 9.68 -7.77
CA LEU A 219 -5.82 9.94 -9.16
C LEU A 219 -4.84 11.13 -9.30
N GLY A 220 -4.98 12.14 -8.45
CA GLY A 220 -4.23 13.40 -8.53
C GLY A 220 -2.73 13.28 -8.27
N PHE A 221 -2.33 12.67 -7.16
CA PHE A 221 -0.90 12.55 -6.80
C PHE A 221 -0.08 11.61 -7.71
N GLY A 222 -0.71 10.92 -8.66
CA GLY A 222 -0.03 10.08 -9.66
C GLY A 222 0.54 8.75 -9.14
N LEU A 223 0.73 8.58 -7.83
CA LEU A 223 1.27 7.36 -7.23
C LEU A 223 0.38 6.13 -7.47
N LEU A 224 -0.90 6.20 -7.07
CA LEU A 224 -1.83 5.07 -7.25
C LEU A 224 -2.05 4.75 -8.73
N PRO A 225 -2.22 5.73 -9.64
CA PRO A 225 -2.25 5.46 -11.07
C PRO A 225 -0.98 4.76 -11.57
N ALA A 226 0.20 5.09 -11.05
CA ALA A 226 1.43 4.39 -11.40
C ALA A 226 1.38 2.92 -10.98
N TYR A 227 1.06 2.61 -9.71
CA TYR A 227 0.92 1.22 -9.25
C TYR A 227 -0.20 0.46 -9.97
N ALA A 228 -1.30 1.12 -10.30
CA ALA A 228 -2.37 0.51 -11.06
C ALA A 228 -1.89 0.11 -12.46
N ARG A 229 -1.05 0.92 -13.11
CA ARG A 229 -0.43 0.59 -14.41
C ARG A 229 0.62 -0.52 -14.33
N LEU A 230 1.13 -0.80 -13.15
CA LEU A 230 2.02 -1.94 -12.88
C LEU A 230 1.24 -3.24 -12.59
N GLY A 231 -0.10 -3.20 -12.54
CA GLY A 231 -0.92 -4.40 -12.29
C GLY A 231 -0.95 -4.87 -10.84
N TYR A 232 -0.66 -3.99 -9.86
CA TYR A 232 -0.57 -4.39 -8.46
C TYR A 232 -1.92 -4.86 -7.88
N PRO A 233 -2.02 -6.10 -7.35
CA PRO A 233 -3.24 -6.62 -6.69
C PRO A 233 -3.71 -5.76 -5.50
N ALA A 234 -2.78 -5.06 -4.84
CA ALA A 234 -3.08 -4.16 -3.73
C ALA A 234 -4.01 -3.01 -4.12
N ILE A 235 -4.02 -2.59 -5.40
CA ILE A 235 -4.95 -1.56 -5.90
C ILE A 235 -6.39 -2.08 -5.91
N VAL A 236 -6.59 -3.34 -6.32
CA VAL A 236 -7.90 -4.01 -6.27
C VAL A 236 -8.37 -4.13 -4.83
N ALA A 237 -7.49 -4.55 -3.92
CA ALA A 237 -7.78 -4.62 -2.50
C ALA A 237 -8.14 -3.24 -1.92
N CYS A 238 -7.40 -2.18 -2.25
CA CYS A 238 -7.70 -0.82 -1.82
C CYS A 238 -9.09 -0.38 -2.28
N ALA A 239 -9.43 -0.59 -3.56
CA ALA A 239 -10.74 -0.25 -4.11
C ALA A 239 -11.89 -0.95 -3.37
N LEU A 240 -11.72 -2.22 -3.03
CA LEU A 240 -12.68 -3.00 -2.25
C LEU A 240 -12.77 -2.55 -0.79
N LEU A 241 -11.68 -2.04 -0.19
CA LEU A 241 -11.67 -1.53 1.18
C LEU A 241 -12.33 -0.16 1.35
N ILE A 242 -12.45 0.64 0.29
CA ILE A 242 -13.11 1.97 0.33
C ILE A 242 -14.53 1.90 0.92
N PRO A 243 -15.47 1.06 0.42
CA PRO A 243 -16.81 0.98 1.01
C PRO A 243 -16.82 0.45 2.45
N VAL A 244 -15.83 -0.39 2.80
CA VAL A 244 -15.65 -0.91 4.16
C VAL A 244 -15.31 0.24 5.10
N VAL A 245 -14.23 0.97 4.80
CA VAL A 245 -13.70 2.05 5.64
C VAL A 245 -14.64 3.26 5.71
N THR A 246 -15.29 3.63 4.62
CA THR A 246 -16.23 4.76 4.65
C THR A 246 -17.45 4.52 5.57
N GLY A 247 -17.81 3.26 5.82
CA GLY A 247 -18.95 2.89 6.67
C GLY A 247 -18.60 2.19 7.97
N TRP A 248 -17.32 1.91 8.25
CA TRP A 248 -16.94 0.96 9.29
C TRP A 248 -17.45 1.29 10.70
N PRO A 249 -17.55 2.57 11.16
CA PRO A 249 -18.07 2.84 12.50
C PRO A 249 -19.53 2.43 12.68
N ARG A 250 -20.29 2.37 11.58
CA ARG A 250 -21.71 1.99 11.56
C ARG A 250 -21.93 0.49 11.32
N MET A 251 -20.89 -0.26 10.96
CA MET A 251 -21.01 -1.70 10.74
C MET A 251 -21.46 -2.42 12.00
N GLY A 252 -22.28 -3.46 11.82
CA GLY A 252 -22.84 -4.26 12.89
C GLY A 252 -24.26 -3.83 13.30
N GLY A 253 -24.84 -2.84 12.62
CA GLY A 253 -26.25 -2.49 12.73
C GLY A 253 -27.16 -3.42 11.91
N GLY A 254 -26.60 -4.14 10.93
CA GLY A 254 -27.32 -5.04 10.05
C GLY A 254 -27.79 -4.37 8.75
N GLY A 255 -28.51 -5.12 7.92
CA GLY A 255 -29.03 -4.65 6.64
C GLY A 255 -28.04 -4.74 5.47
N ARG A 256 -28.54 -4.52 4.25
CA ARG A 256 -27.83 -4.78 2.98
C ARG A 256 -26.46 -4.11 2.87
N GLY A 257 -26.33 -2.89 3.40
CA GLY A 257 -25.05 -2.16 3.38
C GLY A 257 -23.95 -2.81 4.21
N ASP A 258 -24.30 -3.44 5.34
CA ASP A 258 -23.33 -4.14 6.18
C ASP A 258 -22.87 -5.46 5.54
N TRP A 259 -23.80 -6.20 4.95
CA TRP A 259 -23.48 -7.42 4.18
C TRP A 259 -22.53 -7.11 3.02
N LEU A 260 -22.80 -6.05 2.25
CA LEU A 260 -21.94 -5.62 1.16
C LEU A 260 -20.53 -5.25 1.65
N ARG A 261 -20.41 -4.49 2.74
CA ARG A 261 -19.09 -4.13 3.31
C ARG A 261 -18.33 -5.35 3.81
N ALA A 262 -19.00 -6.27 4.48
CA ALA A 262 -18.36 -7.51 4.94
C ALA A 262 -17.91 -8.37 3.75
N ALA A 263 -18.71 -8.45 2.68
CA ALA A 263 -18.32 -9.13 1.45
C ALA A 263 -17.11 -8.44 0.78
N CYS A 264 -17.12 -7.10 0.67
CA CYS A 264 -15.98 -6.33 0.17
C CYS A 264 -14.71 -6.55 1.00
N LEU A 265 -14.83 -6.67 2.33
CA LEU A 265 -13.69 -7.00 3.21
C LEU A 265 -13.12 -8.39 2.89
N GLY A 266 -13.99 -9.40 2.77
CA GLY A 266 -13.58 -10.76 2.37
C GLY A 266 -12.93 -10.79 0.99
N ALA A 267 -13.51 -10.10 0.01
CA ALA A 267 -12.99 -9.97 -1.34
C ALA A 267 -11.63 -9.24 -1.36
N ALA A 268 -11.46 -8.17 -0.56
CA ALA A 268 -10.17 -7.49 -0.44
C ALA A 268 -9.09 -8.43 0.10
N CYS A 269 -9.40 -9.19 1.16
CA CYS A 269 -8.51 -10.24 1.70
C CYS A 269 -8.23 -11.37 0.70
N ALA A 270 -9.10 -11.56 -0.30
CA ALA A 270 -8.94 -12.52 -1.38
C ALA A 270 -8.25 -11.93 -2.62
N ALA A 271 -7.99 -10.62 -2.66
CA ALA A 271 -7.19 -9.98 -3.71
C ALA A 271 -5.71 -9.86 -3.32
N GLN A 272 -5.44 -9.57 -2.04
CA GLN A 272 -4.09 -9.30 -1.53
C GLN A 272 -4.04 -9.45 0.01
N GLN A 273 -2.84 -9.58 0.59
CA GLN A 273 -2.60 -9.83 2.03
C GLN A 273 -2.60 -8.59 2.95
N LEU A 274 -2.35 -7.37 2.45
CA LEU A 274 -2.38 -6.12 3.26
C LEU A 274 -3.70 -5.94 4.03
N PRO A 275 -4.89 -6.23 3.45
CA PRO A 275 -6.15 -6.24 4.19
C PRO A 275 -6.17 -7.14 5.44
N TRP A 276 -5.34 -8.19 5.50
CA TRP A 276 -5.25 -9.07 6.67
C TRP A 276 -4.73 -8.32 7.91
N PHE A 277 -3.93 -7.27 7.72
CA PHE A 277 -3.42 -6.43 8.80
C PHE A 277 -4.44 -5.38 9.26
N LEU A 278 -5.28 -4.88 8.34
CA LEU A 278 -6.34 -3.92 8.67
C LEU A 278 -7.52 -4.59 9.39
N THR A 279 -7.86 -5.82 8.99
CA THR A 279 -9.05 -6.54 9.47
C THR A 279 -9.13 -6.64 11.01
N PRO A 280 -8.07 -7.04 11.75
CA PRO A 280 -8.11 -7.10 13.21
C PRO A 280 -8.47 -5.76 13.88
N PHE A 281 -7.94 -4.65 13.35
CA PHE A 281 -8.23 -3.31 13.89
C PHE A 281 -9.69 -2.92 13.64
N LEU A 282 -10.21 -3.17 12.44
CA LEU A 282 -11.61 -2.91 12.13
C LEU A 282 -12.55 -3.74 13.00
N LEU A 283 -12.32 -5.04 13.14
CA LEU A 283 -13.17 -5.92 13.95
C LEU A 283 -13.11 -5.55 15.43
N ALA A 284 -11.94 -5.23 15.97
CA ALA A 284 -11.78 -4.76 17.35
C ALA A 284 -12.53 -3.43 17.57
N GLY A 285 -12.46 -2.51 16.62
CA GLY A 285 -13.12 -1.22 16.69
C GLY A 285 -14.65 -1.34 16.58
N VAL A 286 -15.14 -2.18 15.67
CA VAL A 286 -16.57 -2.49 15.55
C VAL A 286 -17.07 -3.14 16.83
N TYR A 287 -16.35 -4.13 17.38
CA TYR A 287 -16.70 -4.73 18.66
C TYR A 287 -16.81 -3.67 19.77
N ALA A 288 -15.83 -2.78 19.88
CA ALA A 288 -15.81 -1.70 20.86
C ALA A 288 -17.03 -0.79 20.73
N LEU A 289 -17.33 -0.32 19.51
CA LEU A 289 -18.49 0.53 19.24
C LEU A 289 -19.80 -0.18 19.58
N ARG A 290 -20.02 -1.37 19.00
CA ARG A 290 -21.25 -2.14 19.20
C ARG A 290 -21.43 -2.55 20.65
N ARG A 291 -20.35 -2.84 21.39
CA ARG A 291 -20.44 -3.17 22.82
C ARG A 291 -20.83 -1.97 23.67
N GLY A 292 -20.39 -0.77 23.29
CA GLY A 292 -20.81 0.48 23.93
C GLY A 292 -22.30 0.78 23.75
N GLU A 293 -22.86 0.40 22.60
CA GLU A 293 -24.25 0.68 22.23
C GLU A 293 -25.24 -0.44 22.64
N LEU A 294 -24.86 -1.71 22.45
CA LEU A 294 -25.77 -2.87 22.50
C LEU A 294 -25.41 -3.87 23.62
N GLY A 295 -24.30 -3.66 24.33
CA GLY A 295 -23.75 -4.63 25.28
C GLY A 295 -22.96 -5.77 24.62
N PRO A 296 -22.31 -6.63 25.44
CA PRO A 296 -21.27 -7.55 24.97
C PRO A 296 -21.76 -8.67 24.05
N ARG A 297 -22.93 -9.27 24.35
CA ARG A 297 -23.49 -10.39 23.57
C ARG A 297 -23.90 -9.95 22.17
N ALA A 298 -24.69 -8.88 22.07
CA ALA A 298 -25.13 -8.33 20.79
C ALA A 298 -23.95 -7.85 19.94
N ALA A 299 -22.92 -7.24 20.56
CA ALA A 299 -21.69 -6.87 19.88
C ALA A 299 -20.94 -8.08 19.31
N ALA A 300 -20.83 -9.16 20.07
CA ALA A 300 -20.20 -10.39 19.60
C ALA A 300 -20.96 -10.99 18.42
N VAL A 301 -22.30 -11.01 18.46
CA VAL A 301 -23.14 -11.46 17.33
C VAL A 301 -22.95 -10.57 16.10
N ALA A 302 -22.92 -9.24 16.27
CA ALA A 302 -22.71 -8.31 15.17
C ALA A 302 -21.37 -8.52 14.47
N VAL A 303 -20.29 -8.65 15.24
CA VAL A 303 -18.95 -8.97 14.72
C VAL A 303 -18.92 -10.36 14.09
N GLY A 304 -19.54 -11.35 14.73
CA GLY A 304 -19.65 -12.72 14.20
C GLY A 304 -20.34 -12.77 12.84
N ARG A 305 -21.38 -11.96 12.62
CA ARG A 305 -22.02 -11.83 11.29
C ARG A 305 -21.09 -11.23 10.25
N ILE A 306 -20.37 -10.15 10.59
CA ILE A 306 -19.40 -9.52 9.69
C ILE A 306 -18.30 -10.53 9.32
N VAL A 307 -17.73 -11.21 10.33
CA VAL A 307 -16.70 -12.24 10.12
C VAL A 307 -17.25 -13.38 9.28
N GLY A 308 -18.45 -13.88 9.56
CA GLY A 308 -19.07 -14.96 8.80
C GLY A 308 -19.21 -14.62 7.31
N VAL A 309 -19.63 -13.41 6.99
CA VAL A 309 -19.80 -12.96 5.58
C VAL A 309 -18.46 -12.75 4.90
N ALA A 310 -17.52 -12.08 5.56
CA ALA A 310 -16.19 -11.84 5.03
C ALA A 310 -15.45 -13.17 4.79
N ALA A 311 -15.50 -14.08 5.76
CA ALA A 311 -14.93 -15.41 5.66
C ALA A 311 -15.60 -16.24 4.57
N THR A 312 -16.94 -16.22 4.47
CA THR A 312 -17.67 -16.93 3.40
C THR A 312 -17.27 -16.39 2.03
N THR A 313 -17.22 -15.07 1.86
CA THR A 313 -16.82 -14.45 0.58
C THR A 313 -15.38 -14.83 0.22
N TRP A 314 -14.47 -14.74 1.19
CA TRP A 314 -13.08 -15.14 1.00
C TRP A 314 -12.97 -16.63 0.64
N LEU A 315 -13.67 -17.50 1.35
CA LEU A 315 -13.69 -18.95 1.10
C LEU A 315 -14.25 -19.26 -0.29
N LEU A 316 -15.36 -18.63 -0.70
CA LEU A 316 -15.96 -18.85 -2.02
C LEU A 316 -14.99 -18.48 -3.15
N ILE A 317 -14.27 -17.37 -3.01
CA ILE A 317 -13.27 -16.94 -4.00
C ILE A 317 -12.07 -17.91 -4.02
N ASN A 318 -11.64 -18.40 -2.85
CA ASN A 318 -10.50 -19.30 -2.74
C ASN A 318 -10.86 -20.78 -2.93
N ALA A 319 -12.15 -21.13 -3.03
CA ALA A 319 -12.65 -22.50 -2.90
C ALA A 319 -11.99 -23.46 -3.90
N TYR A 320 -11.85 -23.04 -5.16
CA TYR A 320 -11.18 -23.82 -6.19
C TYR A 320 -9.77 -24.23 -5.75
N PHE A 321 -8.93 -23.27 -5.36
CA PHE A 321 -7.53 -23.50 -4.99
C PHE A 321 -7.36 -24.21 -3.64
N ILE A 322 -8.30 -24.03 -2.71
CA ILE A 322 -8.35 -24.81 -1.46
C ILE A 322 -8.52 -26.30 -1.77
N VAL A 323 -9.33 -26.65 -2.77
CA VAL A 323 -9.64 -28.03 -3.11
C VAL A 323 -8.60 -28.62 -4.07
N SER A 324 -8.23 -27.90 -5.12
CA SER A 324 -7.33 -28.39 -6.18
C SER A 324 -5.85 -28.33 -5.80
N GLU A 325 -5.46 -27.36 -4.96
CA GLU A 325 -4.07 -26.99 -4.70
C GLU A 325 -3.78 -26.68 -3.22
N PRO A 326 -4.32 -27.39 -2.21
CA PRO A 326 -4.35 -26.92 -0.82
C PRO A 326 -2.98 -26.51 -0.25
N ARG A 327 -1.95 -27.35 -0.46
CA ARG A 327 -0.61 -27.11 0.09
C ARG A 327 0.14 -26.01 -0.66
N SER A 328 0.07 -26.00 -1.98
CA SER A 328 0.72 -24.98 -2.81
C SER A 328 0.03 -23.63 -2.70
N TRP A 329 -1.30 -23.61 -2.63
CA TRP A 329 -2.09 -22.41 -2.40
C TRP A 329 -1.72 -21.75 -1.06
N ILE A 330 -1.75 -22.50 0.05
CA ILE A 330 -1.45 -21.90 1.36
C ILE A 330 0.00 -21.41 1.43
N SER A 331 0.96 -22.16 0.88
CA SER A 331 2.37 -21.74 0.85
C SER A 331 2.57 -20.53 -0.07
N GLY A 332 1.86 -20.47 -1.19
CA GLY A 332 1.89 -19.38 -2.15
C GLY A 332 1.31 -18.08 -1.59
N ILE A 333 0.12 -18.10 -0.99
CA ILE A 333 -0.47 -16.88 -0.42
C ILE A 333 0.27 -16.42 0.86
N ALA A 334 0.96 -17.33 1.54
CA ALA A 334 1.82 -17.02 2.68
C ALA A 334 3.25 -16.64 2.27
N LEU A 335 3.60 -16.73 0.98
CA LEU A 335 4.94 -16.48 0.47
C LEU A 335 5.50 -15.12 0.92
N PRO A 336 4.75 -13.99 0.88
CA PRO A 336 5.27 -12.71 1.37
C PRO A 336 5.72 -12.71 2.84
N LEU A 337 5.26 -13.67 3.65
CA LEU A 337 5.64 -13.85 5.05
C LEU A 337 6.81 -14.82 5.24
N THR A 338 7.08 -15.72 4.27
CA THR A 338 8.00 -16.86 4.43
C THR A 338 9.18 -16.88 3.45
N GLN A 339 9.07 -16.22 2.29
CA GLN A 339 9.97 -16.27 1.13
C GLN A 339 11.43 -15.91 1.41
N LYS A 340 11.74 -15.33 2.57
CA LYS A 340 13.04 -14.71 2.86
C LYS A 340 13.49 -13.82 1.68
N ALA A 341 12.55 -13.04 1.15
CA ALA A 341 12.86 -12.07 0.10
C ALA A 341 13.95 -11.11 0.57
N ASN A 342 14.77 -10.65 -0.36
CA ASN A 342 15.88 -9.77 -0.04
C ASN A 342 15.38 -8.46 0.58
N ILE A 343 16.20 -7.88 1.45
CA ILE A 343 15.91 -6.63 2.13
C ILE A 343 15.80 -5.48 1.13
N HIS A 344 14.74 -4.70 1.28
CA HIS A 344 14.46 -3.57 0.41
C HIS A 344 13.47 -2.63 1.09
N GLY A 345 13.56 -1.33 0.81
CA GLY A 345 12.59 -0.36 1.29
C GLY A 345 13.19 0.92 1.86
N GLN A 346 12.30 1.82 2.26
CA GLN A 346 12.63 3.15 2.79
C GLN A 346 12.49 3.27 4.32
N GLY A 347 12.03 2.22 5.00
CA GLY A 347 11.91 2.20 6.46
C GLY A 347 13.21 1.95 7.20
N LEU A 348 13.12 1.47 8.46
CA LEU A 348 14.29 1.32 9.33
C LEU A 348 15.32 0.31 8.82
N VAL A 349 14.92 -0.67 8.00
CA VAL A 349 15.86 -1.57 7.31
C VAL A 349 16.84 -0.80 6.40
N GLY A 350 16.48 0.41 5.99
CA GLY A 350 17.34 1.36 5.28
C GLY A 350 18.63 1.68 6.03
N LEU A 351 18.64 1.61 7.36
CA LEU A 351 19.87 1.78 8.17
C LEU A 351 20.90 0.71 7.84
N ALA A 352 20.49 -0.56 7.85
CA ALA A 352 21.35 -1.68 7.47
C ALA A 352 21.75 -1.64 5.98
N LEU A 353 20.86 -1.12 5.11
CA LEU A 353 21.11 -1.03 3.68
C LEU A 353 22.06 0.11 3.29
N TYR A 354 21.92 1.30 3.86
CA TYR A 354 22.56 2.51 3.32
C TYR A 354 23.55 3.18 4.27
N PHE A 355 23.30 3.07 5.57
CA PHE A 355 24.04 3.83 6.58
C PHE A 355 25.08 2.98 7.31
N THR A 356 24.87 1.68 7.43
CA THR A 356 25.87 0.74 7.94
C THR A 356 26.44 -0.14 6.82
N ASP A 357 27.43 -0.94 7.17
CA ASP A 357 27.97 -1.99 6.31
C ASP A 357 27.14 -3.28 6.36
N GLY A 358 25.99 -3.29 7.03
CA GLY A 358 25.09 -4.44 7.10
C GLY A 358 24.66 -4.81 8.51
N SER A 359 24.19 -6.04 8.68
CA SER A 359 23.71 -6.59 9.96
C SER A 359 23.63 -8.12 9.88
N ASP A 360 24.05 -8.80 10.95
CA ASP A 360 23.92 -10.24 11.19
C ASP A 360 22.54 -10.65 11.75
N ARG A 361 21.68 -9.66 11.99
CA ARG A 361 20.44 -9.78 12.78
C ARG A 361 19.20 -9.35 12.02
N LEU A 362 19.18 -9.47 10.70
CA LEU A 362 18.09 -8.94 9.86
C LEU A 362 16.71 -9.52 10.19
N THR A 363 16.63 -10.77 10.66
CA THR A 363 15.36 -11.39 11.08
C THR A 363 14.63 -10.58 12.15
N TRP A 364 15.36 -9.83 12.98
CA TRP A 364 14.77 -9.00 14.04
C TRP A 364 13.89 -7.85 13.50
N TYR A 365 14.07 -7.40 12.26
CA TYR A 365 13.11 -6.48 11.62
C TYR A 365 11.74 -7.13 11.40
N SER A 366 11.71 -8.41 11.00
CA SER A 366 10.44 -9.14 10.85
C SER A 366 9.75 -9.33 12.21
N HIS A 367 10.51 -9.65 13.27
CA HIS A 367 9.98 -9.71 14.63
C HIS A 367 9.48 -8.33 15.09
N ALA A 368 10.24 -7.27 14.85
CA ALA A 368 9.82 -5.90 15.16
C ALA A 368 8.51 -5.54 14.48
N SER A 369 8.33 -5.86 13.20
CA SER A 369 7.08 -5.61 12.48
C SER A 369 5.88 -6.31 13.11
N LEU A 370 6.03 -7.60 13.44
CA LEU A 370 4.97 -8.37 14.08
C LEU A 370 4.64 -7.83 15.48
N LEU A 371 5.68 -7.59 16.30
CA LEU A 371 5.53 -7.03 17.64
C LEU A 371 4.89 -5.63 17.60
N LEU A 372 5.21 -4.83 16.58
CA LEU A 372 4.62 -3.50 16.40
C LEU A 372 3.15 -3.60 16.04
N ALA A 373 2.79 -4.49 15.10
CA ALA A 373 1.38 -4.72 14.75
C ALA A 373 0.55 -5.15 15.97
N VAL A 374 1.07 -6.10 16.75
CA VAL A 374 0.41 -6.58 18.00
C VAL A 374 0.34 -5.47 19.05
N GLY A 375 1.44 -4.74 19.27
CA GLY A 375 1.51 -3.63 20.21
C GLY A 375 0.53 -2.52 19.85
N LEU A 376 0.46 -2.12 18.58
CA LEU A 376 -0.49 -1.12 18.07
C LEU A 376 -1.94 -1.59 18.16
N LEU A 377 -2.23 -2.86 17.91
CA LEU A 377 -3.57 -3.43 18.12
C LEU A 377 -3.96 -3.38 19.60
N GLY A 378 -3.03 -3.72 20.50
CA GLY A 378 -3.21 -3.58 21.95
C GLY A 378 -3.50 -2.14 22.37
N LEU A 379 -2.72 -1.18 21.85
CA LEU A 379 -2.95 0.25 22.10
C LEU A 379 -4.30 0.71 21.56
N PHE A 380 -4.64 0.29 20.35
CA PHE A 380 -5.91 0.59 19.74
C PHE A 380 -7.07 0.10 20.61
N VAL A 381 -7.04 -1.14 21.10
CA VAL A 381 -8.06 -1.70 22.00
C VAL A 381 -8.15 -0.93 23.33
N LEU A 382 -7.01 -0.63 23.96
CA LEU A 382 -6.97 0.07 25.25
C LEU A 382 -7.43 1.54 25.15
N PHE A 383 -7.20 2.17 23.99
CA PHE A 383 -7.43 3.61 23.77
C PHE A 383 -8.35 3.89 22.59
N VAL A 384 -9.28 2.98 22.27
CA VAL A 384 -10.14 3.05 21.08
C VAL A 384 -10.96 4.34 20.99
N ARG A 385 -11.35 4.92 22.13
CA ARG A 385 -12.07 6.21 22.16
C ARG A 385 -11.26 7.37 21.57
N ARG A 386 -9.92 7.27 21.61
CA ARG A 386 -8.99 8.26 21.07
C ARG A 386 -8.41 7.83 19.73
N LEU A 387 -8.06 6.55 19.61
CA LEU A 387 -7.39 5.98 18.44
C LEU A 387 -8.36 5.44 17.38
N GLY A 388 -9.67 5.44 17.65
CA GLY A 388 -10.72 5.02 16.73
C GLY A 388 -10.54 5.54 15.30
N PRO A 389 -10.44 6.86 15.09
CA PRO A 389 -10.22 7.43 13.77
C PRO A 389 -8.93 6.96 13.06
N ALA A 390 -7.92 6.52 13.83
CA ALA A 390 -6.64 6.04 13.32
C ALA A 390 -6.63 4.53 13.02
N ALA A 391 -7.75 3.81 13.17
CA ALA A 391 -7.83 2.36 12.92
C ALA A 391 -7.30 1.95 11.53
N THR A 392 -7.44 2.83 10.54
CA THR A 392 -6.98 2.60 9.16
C THR A 392 -5.56 3.07 8.89
N VAL A 393 -4.87 3.65 9.86
CA VAL A 393 -3.47 4.12 9.74
C VAL A 393 -2.53 3.20 10.50
N LEU A 394 -2.90 2.83 11.74
CA LEU A 394 -2.07 2.06 12.67
C LEU A 394 -1.50 0.76 12.08
N PRO A 395 -2.24 -0.08 11.32
CA PRO A 395 -1.70 -1.33 10.80
C PRO A 395 -0.46 -1.13 9.93
N TRP A 396 -0.40 -0.01 9.20
CA TRP A 396 0.65 0.21 8.20
C TRP A 396 1.99 0.61 8.82
N CYS A 397 1.98 1.13 10.05
CA CYS A 397 3.20 1.48 10.78
C CYS A 397 4.12 0.25 10.97
N ALA A 398 3.56 -0.96 11.05
CA ALA A 398 4.32 -2.20 11.13
C ALA A 398 5.27 -2.39 9.94
N PHE A 399 4.82 -2.03 8.73
CA PHE A 399 5.63 -2.16 7.51
C PHE A 399 6.82 -1.20 7.46
N TYR A 400 6.82 -0.12 8.26
CA TYR A 400 7.97 0.79 8.36
C TYR A 400 9.19 0.12 9.02
N VAL A 401 8.98 -0.91 9.85
CA VAL A 401 10.07 -1.62 10.53
C VAL A 401 10.31 -3.03 9.97
N ALA A 402 9.58 -3.43 8.92
CA ALA A 402 9.71 -4.74 8.30
C ALA A 402 11.01 -4.89 7.49
N THR A 403 11.46 -6.13 7.29
CA THR A 403 12.62 -6.49 6.45
C THR A 403 12.45 -6.06 4.99
N ARG A 404 11.22 -6.18 4.46
CA ARG A 404 10.79 -5.46 3.25
C ARG A 404 9.91 -4.30 3.67
N SER A 405 10.48 -3.10 3.74
CA SER A 405 9.77 -1.87 4.08
C SER A 405 9.44 -1.06 2.81
N GLN A 406 8.75 -1.68 1.87
CA GLN A 406 8.41 -1.04 0.61
C GLN A 406 7.37 0.07 0.84
N ASP A 407 7.62 1.24 0.28
CA ASP A 407 6.69 2.36 0.21
C ASP A 407 5.28 1.97 -0.22
N GLY A 408 5.17 1.07 -1.20
CA GLY A 408 3.89 0.55 -1.65
C GLY A 408 3.00 0.01 -0.53
N TYR A 409 3.58 -0.58 0.53
CA TYR A 409 2.81 -1.20 1.62
C TYR A 409 2.03 -0.21 2.48
N TYR A 410 2.52 1.03 2.63
CA TYR A 410 1.87 2.06 3.43
C TYR A 410 1.33 3.23 2.58
N LEU A 411 1.84 3.46 1.37
CA LEU A 411 1.35 4.53 0.50
C LEU A 411 0.11 4.13 -0.31
N MET A 412 0.00 2.89 -0.80
CA MET A 412 -1.14 2.46 -1.62
C MET A 412 -2.48 2.51 -0.87
N MET A 413 -2.45 2.41 0.46
CA MET A 413 -3.63 2.40 1.33
C MET A 413 -4.01 3.80 1.85
N THR A 414 -3.29 4.86 1.47
CA THR A 414 -3.55 6.24 1.92
C THR A 414 -4.96 6.78 1.59
N PRO A 415 -5.67 6.36 0.51
CA PRO A 415 -7.07 6.75 0.33
C PRO A 415 -7.97 6.31 1.49
N LEU A 416 -7.64 5.17 2.14
CA LEU A 416 -8.39 4.69 3.31
C LEU A 416 -8.18 5.58 4.53
N TRP A 417 -7.06 6.31 4.60
CA TRP A 417 -6.79 7.25 5.70
C TRP A 417 -7.68 8.47 5.56
N LEU A 418 -7.77 9.04 4.35
CA LEU A 418 -8.70 10.12 4.05
C LEU A 418 -10.15 9.69 4.28
N ALA A 419 -10.54 8.51 3.77
CA ALA A 419 -11.88 7.99 3.97
C ALA A 419 -12.24 7.93 5.47
N ALA A 420 -11.37 7.34 6.30
CA ALA A 420 -11.59 7.26 7.73
C ALA A 420 -11.59 8.63 8.41
N ALA A 421 -10.68 9.53 8.05
CA ALA A 421 -10.62 10.88 8.62
C ALA A 421 -11.94 11.66 8.41
N VAL A 422 -12.59 11.43 7.27
CA VAL A 422 -13.85 12.10 6.92
C VAL A 422 -15.07 11.39 7.51
N THR A 423 -15.09 10.05 7.53
CA THR A 423 -16.32 9.28 7.86
C THR A 423 -16.30 8.59 9.22
N ALA A 424 -15.16 8.59 9.92
CA ALA A 424 -15.01 8.05 11.27
C ALA A 424 -14.52 9.14 12.24
N PRO A 425 -15.34 10.18 12.48
CA PRO A 425 -14.96 11.28 13.34
C PRO A 425 -14.83 10.82 14.79
N TRP A 426 -13.99 11.50 15.58
CA TRP A 426 -13.69 11.10 16.96
C TRP A 426 -14.95 11.00 17.84
N GLN A 427 -15.97 11.81 17.54
CA GLN A 427 -17.26 11.84 18.25
C GLN A 427 -17.97 10.49 18.20
N SER A 428 -17.83 9.74 17.09
CA SER A 428 -18.41 8.41 16.94
C SER A 428 -17.85 7.39 17.92
N PHE A 429 -16.68 7.66 18.52
CA PHE A 429 -16.03 6.73 19.44
C PHE A 429 -16.25 7.10 20.92
N THR A 430 -17.00 8.16 21.22
CA THR A 430 -17.23 8.61 22.61
C THR A 430 -17.91 7.55 23.48
N THR A 431 -18.83 6.79 22.88
CA THR A 431 -19.57 5.70 23.52
C THR A 431 -18.85 4.35 23.45
N ALA A 432 -17.80 4.22 22.64
CA ALA A 432 -17.11 2.95 22.43
C ALA A 432 -16.68 2.32 23.76
N TRP A 433 -16.91 1.02 23.88
CA TRP A 433 -16.37 0.24 24.99
C TRP A 433 -14.85 0.18 24.87
N GLN A 434 -14.15 0.41 25.98
CA GLN A 434 -12.72 0.19 26.09
C GLN A 434 -12.43 -0.52 27.40
N PRO A 435 -11.43 -1.42 27.46
CA PRO A 435 -10.96 -1.97 28.71
C PRO A 435 -10.56 -0.83 29.64
N ARG A 436 -10.91 -0.97 30.92
CA ARG A 436 -10.54 -0.02 31.97
C ARG A 436 -9.89 -0.80 33.11
N PRO A 437 -8.69 -1.36 32.94
CA PRO A 437 -8.00 -2.04 34.04
C PRO A 437 -7.77 -1.06 35.21
N ALA A 438 -7.77 -1.59 36.44
CA ALA A 438 -7.77 -0.77 37.66
C ALA A 438 -6.59 0.21 37.72
N PHE A 439 -5.40 -0.23 37.31
CA PHE A 439 -4.18 0.59 37.28
C PHE A 439 -4.27 1.82 36.35
N LEU A 440 -5.20 1.84 35.38
CA LEU A 440 -5.42 2.99 34.49
C LEU A 440 -6.47 4.00 34.99
N ARG A 441 -7.11 3.76 36.16
CA ARG A 441 -8.22 4.58 36.69
C ARG A 441 -7.82 5.54 37.84
N GLY A 442 -6.61 5.43 38.40
CA GLY A 442 -6.21 6.16 39.62
C GLY A 442 -5.68 7.59 39.42
N ARG A 443 -5.22 8.20 40.53
CA ARG A 443 -4.63 9.56 40.58
C ARG A 443 -3.45 9.75 39.60
N HIS A 444 -2.71 8.67 39.33
CA HIS A 444 -1.58 8.64 38.39
C HIS A 444 -1.96 8.18 36.96
N LYS A 445 -3.23 8.31 36.55
CA LYS A 445 -3.74 7.83 35.24
C LYS A 445 -2.89 8.25 34.04
N ARG A 446 -2.29 9.45 34.04
CA ARG A 446 -1.47 9.92 32.92
C ARG A 446 -0.18 9.09 32.80
N GLY A 447 0.53 8.91 33.91
CA GLY A 447 1.74 8.10 33.97
C GLY A 447 1.45 6.64 33.63
N ALA A 448 0.39 6.05 34.19
CA ALA A 448 0.02 4.66 33.92
C ALA A 448 -0.33 4.40 32.44
N ARG A 449 -0.96 5.37 31.74
CA ARG A 449 -1.23 5.27 30.30
C ARG A 449 0.03 5.34 29.46
N VAL A 450 0.96 6.22 29.80
CA VAL A 450 2.27 6.31 29.15
C VAL A 450 3.07 5.02 29.39
N ALA A 451 3.07 4.50 30.61
CA ALA A 451 3.72 3.24 30.95
C ALA A 451 3.12 2.05 30.17
N ALA A 452 1.79 1.94 30.09
CA ALA A 452 1.13 0.93 29.28
C ALA A 452 1.51 1.05 27.79
N ALA A 453 1.60 2.27 27.27
CA ALA A 453 2.05 2.51 25.90
C ALA A 453 3.50 2.11 25.68
N ALA A 454 4.39 2.48 26.59
CA ALA A 454 5.79 2.10 26.57
C ALA A 454 5.95 0.58 26.65
N LEU A 455 5.24 -0.11 27.54
CA LEU A 455 5.29 -1.56 27.70
C LEU A 455 4.85 -2.31 26.44
N LEU A 456 3.81 -1.83 25.75
CA LEU A 456 3.32 -2.44 24.50
C LEU A 456 4.28 -2.22 23.32
N LEU A 457 5.05 -1.13 23.32
CA LEU A 457 5.98 -0.78 22.23
C LEU A 457 7.43 -1.17 22.52
N ALA A 458 7.81 -1.41 23.78
CA ALA A 458 9.16 -1.75 24.19
C ALA A 458 9.72 -3.01 23.50
N PRO A 459 8.96 -4.11 23.31
CA PRO A 459 9.45 -5.26 22.56
C PRO A 459 9.81 -4.92 21.11
N THR A 460 9.05 -4.03 20.47
CA THR A 460 9.37 -3.54 19.13
C THR A 460 10.66 -2.74 19.15
N ALA A 461 10.79 -1.78 20.07
CA ALA A 461 11.98 -0.95 20.19
C ALA A 461 13.23 -1.81 20.43
N ALA A 462 13.13 -2.82 21.29
CA ALA A 462 14.21 -3.77 21.54
C ALA A 462 14.58 -4.56 20.27
N ALA A 463 13.58 -5.12 19.56
CA ALA A 463 13.82 -5.86 18.32
C ALA A 463 14.45 -4.99 17.22
N VAL A 464 13.96 -3.76 17.02
CA VAL A 464 14.56 -2.79 16.10
C VAL A 464 16.00 -2.47 16.50
N THR A 465 16.24 -2.22 17.79
CA THR A 465 17.58 -1.90 18.31
C THR A 465 18.54 -3.07 18.05
N LEU A 466 18.11 -4.31 18.28
CA LEU A 466 18.90 -5.50 17.98
C LEU A 466 19.20 -5.65 16.48
N ALA A 467 18.25 -5.32 15.61
CA ALA A 467 18.42 -5.39 14.16
C ALA A 467 19.41 -4.32 13.65
N VAL A 468 19.27 -3.08 14.15
CA VAL A 468 20.07 -1.90 13.73
C VAL A 468 21.50 -1.96 14.28
N THR A 469 21.69 -2.46 15.50
CA THR A 469 23.02 -2.58 16.13
C THR A 469 23.77 -3.86 15.76
N GLY A 470 23.18 -4.69 14.89
CA GLY A 470 23.88 -5.84 14.31
C GLY A 470 25.10 -5.42 13.50
N THR A 471 26.11 -6.29 13.44
CA THR A 471 27.36 -6.03 12.71
C THR A 471 27.39 -6.83 11.42
N PRO A 472 28.08 -6.37 10.36
CA PRO A 472 28.25 -7.17 9.16
C PRO A 472 29.10 -8.41 9.47
N PRO A 473 28.58 -9.64 9.28
CA PRO A 473 29.33 -10.84 9.62
C PRO A 473 30.45 -11.16 8.62
N LEU A 474 30.45 -10.57 7.43
CA LEU A 474 31.49 -10.77 6.43
C LEU A 474 32.29 -9.48 6.23
N ARG A 475 33.59 -9.55 6.50
CA ARG A 475 34.54 -8.54 6.03
C ARG A 475 34.84 -8.82 4.57
N MET A 476 34.65 -7.82 3.71
CA MET A 476 34.89 -7.94 2.28
C MET A 476 35.90 -6.90 1.83
N ASP A 477 36.87 -7.34 1.05
CA ASP A 477 37.86 -6.48 0.40
C ASP A 477 37.90 -6.80 -1.08
N VAL A 478 37.67 -5.79 -1.92
CA VAL A 478 37.84 -5.93 -3.37
C VAL A 478 39.34 -5.91 -3.65
N VAL A 479 39.87 -7.04 -4.12
CA VAL A 479 41.31 -7.25 -4.35
C VAL A 479 41.68 -7.25 -5.82
N GLY A 480 40.70 -7.26 -6.73
CA GLY A 480 40.94 -7.11 -8.17
C GLY A 480 39.65 -6.99 -8.96
N ALA A 481 39.74 -6.43 -10.16
CA ALA A 481 38.64 -6.36 -11.11
C ALA A 481 39.14 -6.52 -12.54
N ARG A 482 38.43 -7.31 -13.36
CA ARG A 482 38.66 -7.34 -14.82
C ARG A 482 37.68 -6.40 -15.49
N ARG A 483 38.17 -5.66 -16.47
CA ARG A 483 37.40 -4.61 -17.15
C ARG A 483 37.32 -4.81 -18.66
N ALA A 484 36.27 -4.24 -19.21
CA ALA A 484 36.13 -3.85 -20.61
C ALA A 484 35.86 -2.34 -20.65
N THR A 485 35.85 -1.73 -21.83
CA THR A 485 35.59 -0.29 -22.00
C THR A 485 34.27 0.12 -21.32
N GLY A 486 34.36 0.90 -20.24
CA GLY A 486 33.21 1.39 -19.47
C GLY A 486 32.48 0.35 -18.61
N ALA A 487 33.02 -0.86 -18.43
CA ALA A 487 32.35 -1.93 -17.69
C ALA A 487 33.29 -2.84 -16.90
N VAL A 488 32.77 -3.45 -15.83
CA VAL A 488 33.42 -4.52 -15.07
C VAL A 488 32.90 -5.86 -15.57
N THR A 489 33.78 -6.77 -15.95
CA THR A 489 33.44 -8.12 -16.43
C THR A 489 33.72 -9.20 -15.39
N GLU A 490 34.54 -8.88 -14.38
CA GLU A 490 34.84 -9.78 -13.26
C GLU A 490 35.25 -8.96 -12.03
N LEU A 491 34.89 -9.42 -10.84
CA LEU A 491 35.30 -8.84 -9.57
C LEU A 491 35.88 -9.93 -8.67
N THR A 492 37.10 -9.74 -8.16
CA THR A 492 37.69 -10.62 -7.15
C THR A 492 37.55 -9.99 -5.77
N VAL A 493 36.88 -10.68 -4.87
CA VAL A 493 36.59 -10.22 -3.51
C VAL A 493 37.18 -11.21 -2.52
N ARG A 494 38.05 -10.74 -1.62
CA ARG A 494 38.47 -11.51 -0.44
C ARG A 494 37.41 -11.33 0.63
N VAL A 495 36.93 -12.44 1.17
CA VAL A 495 35.86 -12.48 2.16
C VAL A 495 36.32 -13.25 3.38
N THR A 496 36.19 -12.64 4.55
CA THR A 496 36.44 -13.26 5.85
C THR A 496 35.15 -13.27 6.65
N ASN A 497 34.72 -14.44 7.10
CA ASN A 497 33.60 -14.57 8.01
C ASN A 497 34.07 -14.26 9.43
N LEU A 498 33.58 -13.17 10.00
CA LEU A 498 33.93 -12.75 11.36
C LEU A 498 33.09 -13.49 12.42
N GLY A 499 31.96 -14.07 12.01
CA GLY A 499 31.06 -14.81 12.89
C GLY A 499 31.50 -16.26 13.11
N GLY A 500 30.90 -16.90 14.12
CA GLY A 500 31.12 -18.30 14.45
C GLY A 500 30.25 -19.30 13.67
N THR A 501 29.32 -18.83 12.83
CA THR A 501 28.44 -19.70 12.03
C THR A 501 28.88 -19.71 10.58
N ALA A 502 28.78 -20.86 9.91
CA ALA A 502 29.06 -20.96 8.49
C ALA A 502 28.00 -20.21 7.68
N LEU A 503 28.43 -19.47 6.65
CA LEU A 503 27.55 -18.65 5.81
C LEU A 503 27.69 -19.05 4.34
N ALA A 504 26.59 -19.07 3.61
CA ALA A 504 26.57 -19.21 2.15
C ALA A 504 26.30 -17.82 1.54
N PRO A 505 27.35 -17.06 1.15
CA PRO A 505 27.19 -15.70 0.68
C PRO A 505 26.74 -15.64 -0.80
N HIS A 506 25.80 -14.75 -1.10
CA HIS A 506 25.40 -14.42 -2.46
C HIS A 506 25.65 -12.94 -2.74
N PHE A 507 26.34 -12.66 -3.85
CA PHE A 507 26.92 -11.35 -4.11
C PHE A 507 26.14 -10.55 -5.13
N THR A 508 26.04 -9.23 -4.92
CA THR A 508 25.45 -8.29 -5.88
C THR A 508 26.15 -6.94 -5.81
N LEU A 509 26.14 -6.18 -6.91
CA LEU A 509 26.53 -4.77 -6.92
C LEU A 509 25.30 -3.87 -6.87
N THR A 510 25.36 -2.78 -6.12
CA THR A 510 24.27 -1.80 -6.07
C THR A 510 24.78 -0.39 -6.23
N THR A 511 23.96 0.43 -6.88
CA THR A 511 24.19 1.87 -7.11
C THR A 511 23.09 2.75 -6.53
N GLY A 512 22.11 2.17 -5.84
CA GLY A 512 20.93 2.87 -5.34
C GLY A 512 20.08 2.03 -4.38
N GLN A 513 18.77 2.28 -4.40
CA GLN A 513 17.81 1.73 -3.44
C GLN A 513 17.41 0.25 -3.67
N GLY A 514 17.74 -0.30 -4.84
CA GLY A 514 17.42 -1.68 -5.23
C GLY A 514 18.59 -2.64 -5.07
N MET A 515 18.27 -3.93 -4.90
CA MET A 515 19.22 -5.01 -5.16
C MET A 515 19.29 -5.24 -6.67
N SER A 516 20.49 -5.26 -7.25
CA SER A 516 20.63 -5.76 -8.63
C SER A 516 20.67 -7.29 -8.62
N ARG A 517 20.57 -7.87 -9.82
CA ARG A 517 20.73 -9.32 -10.00
C ARG A 517 22.03 -9.82 -9.36
N TYR A 518 21.95 -10.98 -8.72
CA TYR A 518 23.11 -11.66 -8.15
C TYR A 518 24.15 -11.97 -9.22
N TRP A 519 25.41 -11.83 -8.80
CA TRP A 519 26.58 -12.20 -9.55
C TRP A 519 26.87 -13.69 -9.32
N SER A 520 27.24 -14.41 -10.36
CA SER A 520 27.61 -15.82 -10.24
C SER A 520 29.03 -15.95 -9.66
N ILE A 521 29.23 -16.95 -8.81
CA ILE A 521 30.54 -17.29 -8.25
C ILE A 521 31.26 -18.23 -9.23
N ALA A 522 32.27 -17.73 -9.93
CA ALA A 522 33.10 -18.53 -10.83
C ALA A 522 34.17 -19.34 -10.08
N ALA A 523 34.64 -18.84 -8.94
CA ALA A 523 35.57 -19.54 -8.05
C ALA A 523 35.39 -19.08 -6.60
N GLY A 524 35.60 -19.98 -5.65
CA GLY A 524 35.38 -19.76 -4.21
C GLY A 524 34.44 -20.82 -3.62
N PRO A 525 34.45 -21.03 -2.28
CA PRO A 525 33.58 -22.02 -1.66
C PRO A 525 32.13 -21.53 -1.63
N ALA A 526 31.16 -22.43 -1.83
CA ALA A 526 29.73 -22.07 -1.71
C ALA A 526 29.34 -21.69 -0.27
N THR A 527 30.04 -22.26 0.71
CA THR A 527 29.85 -22.00 2.14
C THR A 527 31.20 -21.64 2.76
N LEU A 528 31.24 -20.49 3.44
CA LEU A 528 32.39 -20.02 4.18
C LEU A 528 32.22 -20.40 5.66
N PRO A 529 33.08 -21.27 6.23
CA PRO A 529 32.98 -21.63 7.64
C PRO A 529 33.13 -20.39 8.55
N GLY A 530 32.66 -20.51 9.79
CA GLY A 530 32.90 -19.49 10.82
C GLY A 530 34.39 -19.21 10.97
N HIS A 531 34.77 -17.93 11.11
CA HIS A 531 36.17 -17.48 11.16
C HIS A 531 37.03 -17.80 9.92
N GLY A 532 36.43 -18.39 8.87
CA GLY A 532 37.11 -18.74 7.63
C GLY A 532 37.33 -17.55 6.71
N SER A 533 38.31 -17.66 5.81
CA SER A 533 38.57 -16.69 4.75
C SER A 533 38.69 -17.38 3.39
N ALA A 534 38.16 -16.75 2.34
CA ALA A 534 38.30 -17.22 0.97
C ALA A 534 38.32 -16.06 -0.03
N SER A 535 38.86 -16.31 -1.23
CA SER A 535 38.76 -15.38 -2.35
C SER A 535 37.68 -15.85 -3.33
N TYR A 536 36.78 -14.94 -3.69
CA TYR A 536 35.67 -15.19 -4.60
C TYR A 536 35.91 -14.46 -5.91
N ARG A 537 35.75 -15.17 -7.01
CA ARG A 537 35.72 -14.58 -8.36
C ARG A 537 34.27 -14.48 -8.80
N LEU A 538 33.80 -13.26 -9.00
CA LEU A 538 32.40 -12.96 -9.26
C LEU A 538 32.23 -12.48 -10.68
N LEU A 539 31.23 -13.02 -11.39
CA LEU A 539 30.86 -12.61 -12.73
C LEU A 539 29.49 -11.93 -12.72
N PRO A 540 29.35 -10.77 -13.40
CA PRO A 540 28.06 -10.10 -13.52
C PRO A 540 27.07 -10.94 -14.35
N PRO A 541 25.76 -10.83 -14.06
CA PRO A 541 24.73 -11.69 -14.66
C PRO A 541 24.64 -11.59 -16.18
N ASP A 542 24.87 -10.40 -16.75
CA ASP A 542 24.83 -10.17 -18.20
C ASP A 542 26.25 -10.13 -18.82
N GLY A 543 27.23 -10.74 -18.14
CA GLY A 543 28.65 -10.78 -18.57
C GLY A 543 29.40 -9.44 -18.43
N ARG A 544 28.68 -8.34 -18.21
CA ARG A 544 29.25 -7.02 -17.91
C ARG A 544 28.37 -6.23 -16.93
N PHE A 545 29.01 -5.45 -16.08
CA PHE A 545 28.39 -4.42 -15.25
C PHE A 545 28.85 -3.06 -15.73
N THR A 546 27.95 -2.31 -16.35
CA THR A 546 28.22 -0.95 -16.85
C THR A 546 28.50 -0.03 -15.67
N LEU A 547 29.64 0.67 -15.71
CA LEU A 547 30.01 1.60 -14.66
C LEU A 547 29.07 2.82 -14.66
N PRO A 548 28.51 3.20 -13.51
CA PRO A 548 27.67 4.39 -13.41
C PRO A 548 28.51 5.67 -13.55
N LYS A 549 27.82 6.82 -13.65
CA LYS A 549 28.46 8.14 -13.70
C LYS A 549 29.36 8.38 -12.48
N ALA A 550 30.40 9.18 -12.65
CA ALA A 550 31.28 9.64 -11.57
C ALA A 550 30.46 10.19 -10.39
N GLY A 551 30.87 9.87 -9.16
CA GLY A 551 30.16 10.23 -7.92
C GLY A 551 29.06 9.26 -7.50
N THR A 552 28.68 8.27 -8.34
CA THR A 552 27.73 7.23 -7.93
C THR A 552 28.39 6.26 -6.97
N ARG A 553 27.82 6.08 -5.77
CA ARG A 553 28.29 5.10 -4.79
C ARG A 553 27.99 3.69 -5.27
N ILE A 554 29.03 2.87 -5.44
CA ILE A 554 28.91 1.45 -5.80
C ILE A 554 29.18 0.64 -4.53
N ARG A 555 28.28 -0.27 -4.17
CA ARG A 555 28.49 -1.20 -3.05
C ARG A 555 28.44 -2.64 -3.52
N VAL A 556 29.47 -3.42 -3.20
CA VAL A 556 29.37 -4.88 -3.21
C VAL A 556 28.67 -5.32 -1.96
N ARG A 557 27.70 -6.21 -2.12
CA ARG A 557 26.88 -6.71 -1.03
C ARG A 557 26.86 -8.22 -1.07
N ALA A 558 26.99 -8.83 0.10
CA ALA A 558 26.81 -10.25 0.31
C ALA A 558 25.62 -10.46 1.24
N VAL A 559 24.72 -11.36 0.87
CA VAL A 559 23.60 -11.79 1.72
C VAL A 559 23.65 -13.29 1.98
N SER A 560 23.05 -13.73 3.09
CA SER A 560 22.84 -15.14 3.42
C SER A 560 21.41 -15.36 3.94
N ALA A 561 20.84 -16.55 3.75
CA ALA A 561 19.48 -16.86 4.20
C ALA A 561 19.38 -17.48 5.61
N THR A 562 20.45 -18.13 6.07
CA THR A 562 20.48 -18.83 7.37
C THR A 562 21.86 -18.66 8.03
N PRO A 563 21.97 -17.78 9.05
CA PRO A 563 21.01 -16.73 9.40
C PRO A 563 20.81 -15.71 8.28
N MET A 564 19.74 -14.91 8.36
CA MET A 564 19.53 -13.78 7.46
C MET A 564 20.51 -12.66 7.76
N THR A 565 21.49 -12.44 6.88
CA THR A 565 22.53 -11.43 7.07
C THR A 565 22.76 -10.59 5.83
N LEU A 566 23.26 -9.37 6.04
CA LEU A 566 23.80 -8.50 5.01
C LEU A 566 25.20 -8.06 5.43
N SER A 567 26.14 -8.11 4.50
CA SER A 567 27.41 -7.39 4.58
C SER A 567 27.61 -6.58 3.30
N SER A 568 28.15 -5.38 3.42
CA SER A 568 28.30 -4.41 2.33
C SER A 568 29.68 -3.77 2.42
N LYS A 569 30.26 -3.48 1.27
CA LYS A 569 31.53 -2.76 1.15
C LYS A 569 31.44 -1.79 -0.02
N ASP A 570 31.86 -0.55 0.21
CA ASP A 570 31.97 0.43 -0.87
C ASP A 570 33.11 0.04 -1.80
N VAL A 571 32.85 0.15 -3.11
CA VAL A 571 33.80 -0.13 -4.16
C VAL A 571 34.23 1.20 -4.75
N HIS A 572 35.50 1.55 -4.58
CA HIS A 572 36.03 2.77 -5.17
C HIS A 572 36.32 2.55 -6.66
N LEU A 573 35.96 3.52 -7.50
CA LEU A 573 36.28 3.45 -8.93
C LEU A 573 37.78 3.31 -9.18
N SER A 574 38.63 3.82 -8.28
CA SER A 574 40.09 3.64 -8.31
C SER A 574 40.54 2.21 -7.99
N GLN A 575 39.84 1.48 -7.12
CA GLN A 575 40.07 0.04 -6.91
C GLN A 575 39.61 -0.80 -8.09
N LEU A 576 38.69 -0.23 -8.87
CA LEU A 576 38.35 -0.77 -10.15
C LEU A 576 39.39 -0.32 -11.21
N SER A 577 40.09 0.82 -11.03
CA SER A 577 41.02 1.41 -12.02
C SER A 577 42.24 0.51 -12.27
N PRO A 578 42.79 0.52 -13.50
CA PRO A 578 43.94 -0.31 -13.84
C PRO A 578 45.15 -0.06 -12.93
#